data_AF-A0A1G5V2A1-F1
#
_entry.id   AF-A0A1G5V2A1-F1
#
_cell.length_a   1.000
_cell.length_b   1.000
_cell.length_c   1.000
_cell.angle_alpha   90.00
_cell.angle_beta   90.00
_cell.angle_gamma   90.00
#
_symmetry.space_group_name_H-M   'P 1'
#
loop_
_entity.id
_entity.type
_entity.pdbx_description
1 polymer ?
#
loop_
_entity_poly.entity_id
_entity_poly.type
_entity_poly.pdbx_seq_one_letter_code
_entity_poly.pdbx_strand_id
1 'polypeptide(L)'
;MSKAILGTKLGMSQVFAANGDLIPVTVVEVKPNVVVAVKSVESDGYNAVQLGYGEVKDKHLTKPVKGQFEKAGVAPVKYLREYRLAEKPEYTVGQTLAADIFAEGEVIDVIGTSKGKGYAGTIKRWNFRRGPESHGSKNHRQPASLGARMSGGGGKVFKGKKLPGHMGHARVTVQHLTVVKVDTARNLMLVKGGIPGAKGSLVMVQSTVKPVK
;
A
#
# COMPACT_ATOMS: atom_id res chain seq x y z
N MET A 1 4.23 18.78 -8.95
CA MET A 1 4.07 17.52 -9.71
C MET A 1 3.81 16.36 -8.78
N SER A 2 2.81 15.53 -9.10
CA SER A 2 2.52 14.34 -8.29
C SER A 2 3.46 13.21 -8.71
N LYS A 3 4.25 12.71 -7.77
CA LYS A 3 5.29 11.71 -8.00
C LYS A 3 4.85 10.38 -7.40
N ALA A 4 5.31 9.27 -7.97
CA ALA A 4 5.16 7.96 -7.35
C ALA A 4 6.35 7.06 -7.65
N ILE A 5 6.65 6.17 -6.72
CA ILE A 5 7.70 5.16 -6.85
C ILE A 5 7.30 3.88 -6.13
N LEU A 6 7.78 2.73 -6.60
CA LEU A 6 7.60 1.46 -5.91
C LEU A 6 8.86 1.11 -5.11
N GLY A 7 8.65 0.39 -4.01
CA GLY A 7 9.73 -0.08 -3.16
C GLY A 7 9.36 -1.34 -2.37
N THR A 8 10.35 -1.90 -1.70
CA THR A 8 10.22 -3.04 -0.79
C THR A 8 10.33 -2.57 0.65
N LYS A 9 9.35 -2.89 1.49
CA LYS A 9 9.46 -2.64 2.93
C LYS A 9 10.50 -3.59 3.56
N LEU A 10 11.65 -3.08 4.01
CA LEU A 10 12.69 -3.90 4.63
C LEU A 10 12.51 -4.11 6.13
N GLY A 11 11.93 -3.16 6.85
CA GLY A 11 11.81 -3.24 8.30
C GLY A 11 11.59 -1.90 8.96
N MET A 12 11.70 -1.87 10.28
CA MET A 12 11.65 -0.63 11.07
C MET A 12 12.94 -0.45 11.85
N SER A 13 13.31 0.80 12.04
CA SER A 13 14.44 1.24 12.86
C SER A 13 14.05 2.53 13.58
N GLN A 14 14.99 3.13 14.29
CA GLN A 14 14.88 4.46 14.87
C GLN A 14 16.04 5.32 14.42
N VAL A 15 15.81 6.63 14.28
CA VAL A 15 16.84 7.64 14.02
C VAL A 15 16.67 8.78 15.00
N PHE A 16 17.79 9.37 15.42
CA PHE A 16 17.78 10.56 16.26
C PHE A 16 17.81 11.79 15.38
N ALA A 17 16.87 12.72 15.60
CA ALA A 17 16.92 14.02 14.98
C ALA A 17 17.98 14.91 15.65
N ALA A 18 18.34 16.01 14.99
CA ALA A 18 19.35 16.95 15.49
C ALA A 18 18.98 17.56 16.86
N ASN A 19 17.69 17.63 17.20
CA ASN A 19 17.19 18.10 18.48
C ASN A 19 17.18 17.01 19.59
N GLY A 20 17.64 15.80 19.29
CA GLY A 20 17.66 14.66 20.22
C GLY A 20 16.41 13.79 20.19
N ASP A 21 15.37 14.13 19.41
CA ASP A 21 14.14 13.34 19.35
C ASP A 21 14.37 11.98 18.67
N LEU A 22 13.81 10.93 19.26
CA LEU A 22 13.79 9.59 18.68
C LEU A 22 12.62 9.46 17.71
N ILE A 23 12.93 9.30 16.42
CA ILE A 23 11.94 9.15 15.36
C ILE A 23 11.88 7.68 14.92
N PRO A 24 10.74 6.98 15.09
CA PRO A 24 10.56 5.65 14.53
C PRO A 24 10.41 5.75 13.01
N VAL A 25 11.18 4.96 12.28
CA VAL A 25 11.20 4.96 10.81
C VAL A 25 10.98 3.56 10.24
N THR A 26 10.25 3.48 9.14
CA THR A 26 10.23 2.31 8.27
C THR A 26 11.25 2.50 7.16
N VAL A 27 12.10 1.49 6.96
CA VAL A 27 13.08 1.44 5.86
C VAL A 27 12.41 0.85 4.62
N VAL A 28 12.40 1.61 3.53
CA VAL A 28 11.92 1.18 2.22
C VAL A 28 13.11 1.13 1.26
N GLU A 29 13.37 -0.02 0.67
CA GLU A 29 14.31 -0.16 -0.44
C GLU A 29 13.62 0.26 -1.74
N VAL A 30 14.24 1.18 -2.46
CA VAL A 30 13.73 1.78 -3.69
C VAL A 30 14.78 1.59 -4.77
N LYS A 31 14.90 0.35 -5.24
CA LYS A 31 15.69 0.04 -6.45
C LYS A 31 15.18 0.85 -7.65
N PRO A 32 16.01 1.07 -8.69
CA PRO A 32 15.58 1.78 -9.89
C PRO A 32 14.25 1.24 -10.43
N ASN A 33 13.26 2.11 -10.50
CA ASN A 33 11.96 1.83 -11.09
C ASN A 33 12.01 2.21 -12.56
N VAL A 34 11.37 1.45 -13.44
CA VAL A 34 11.34 1.77 -14.88
C VAL A 34 9.93 2.12 -15.32
N VAL A 35 9.78 3.16 -16.13
CA VAL A 35 8.50 3.48 -16.78
C VAL A 35 8.28 2.52 -17.93
N VAL A 36 7.28 1.65 -17.81
CA VAL A 36 6.98 0.60 -18.81
C VAL A 36 5.99 1.09 -19.86
N ALA A 37 5.02 1.91 -19.45
CA ALA A 37 4.02 2.47 -20.34
C ALA A 37 3.55 3.82 -19.84
N VAL A 38 3.21 4.69 -20.79
CA VAL A 38 2.61 6.00 -20.55
C VAL A 38 1.22 5.97 -21.18
N LYS A 39 0.19 6.23 -20.38
CA LYS A 39 -1.22 6.19 -20.79
C LYS A 39 -1.76 7.61 -20.88
N SER A 40 -2.51 7.86 -21.94
CA SER A 40 -3.13 9.14 -22.23
C SER A 40 -4.65 9.00 -22.36
N VAL A 41 -5.36 10.13 -22.26
CA VAL A 41 -6.81 10.15 -22.49
C VAL A 41 -7.18 9.65 -23.88
N GLU A 42 -6.38 9.98 -24.90
CA GLU A 42 -6.62 9.59 -26.30
C GLU A 42 -6.49 8.08 -26.53
N SER A 43 -5.54 7.42 -25.86
CA SER A 43 -5.26 5.99 -26.04
C SER A 43 -6.06 5.09 -25.08
N ASP A 44 -6.18 5.48 -23.82
CA ASP A 44 -6.67 4.61 -22.72
C ASP A 44 -7.88 5.19 -21.97
N GLY A 45 -8.30 6.42 -22.29
CA GLY A 45 -9.39 7.12 -21.61
C GLY A 45 -9.03 7.77 -20.27
N TYR A 46 -7.75 7.73 -19.86
CA TYR A 46 -7.23 8.41 -18.66
C TYR A 46 -5.72 8.60 -18.70
N ASN A 47 -5.22 9.55 -17.91
CA ASN A 47 -3.79 9.80 -17.75
C ASN A 47 -3.19 8.93 -16.65
N ALA A 48 -2.17 8.14 -16.97
CA ALA A 48 -1.44 7.34 -15.99
C ALA A 48 -0.03 6.96 -16.46
N VAL A 49 0.81 6.63 -15.49
CA VAL A 49 2.14 6.04 -15.73
C VAL A 49 2.17 4.65 -15.13
N GLN A 50 2.63 3.67 -15.91
CA GLN A 50 2.86 2.33 -15.43
C GLN A 50 4.33 2.19 -14.99
N LEU A 51 4.52 2.01 -13.69
CA LEU A 51 5.81 1.82 -13.05
C LEU A 51 6.13 0.34 -12.89
N GLY A 52 7.35 -0.01 -13.24
CA GLY A 52 7.94 -1.33 -13.13
C GLY A 52 8.96 -1.41 -11.99
N TYR A 53 8.91 -2.48 -11.19
CA TYR A 53 9.82 -2.67 -10.06
C TYR A 53 10.20 -4.14 -9.81
N GLY A 54 11.47 -4.33 -9.47
CA GLY A 54 12.06 -5.62 -9.13
C GLY A 54 12.40 -6.47 -10.35
N GLU A 55 13.34 -7.39 -10.20
CA GLU A 55 13.83 -8.24 -11.28
C GLU A 55 13.06 -9.57 -11.35
N VAL A 56 12.86 -10.08 -12.56
CA VAL A 56 12.29 -11.40 -12.81
C VAL A 56 13.02 -12.06 -13.98
N LYS A 57 13.30 -13.36 -13.87
CA LYS A 57 13.93 -14.12 -14.96
C LYS A 57 12.90 -14.42 -16.05
N ASP A 58 13.31 -14.37 -17.32
CA ASP A 58 12.48 -14.64 -18.50
C ASP A 58 11.63 -15.91 -18.39
N LYS A 59 12.19 -16.98 -17.83
CA LYS A 59 11.49 -18.27 -17.67
C LYS A 59 10.24 -18.22 -16.79
N HIS A 60 10.07 -17.18 -15.99
CA HIS A 60 8.90 -16.98 -15.12
C HIS A 60 7.84 -16.07 -15.77
N LEU A 61 8.09 -15.58 -16.98
CA LEU A 61 7.16 -14.72 -17.71
C LEU A 61 6.34 -15.52 -18.71
N THR A 62 5.09 -15.13 -18.86
CA THR A 62 4.24 -15.60 -19.95
C THR A 62 4.53 -14.81 -21.23
N LYS A 63 4.31 -15.44 -22.40
CA LYS A 63 4.57 -14.81 -23.70
C LYS A 63 3.92 -13.42 -23.87
N PRO A 64 2.66 -13.17 -23.46
CA PRO A 64 2.04 -11.84 -23.60
C PRO A 64 2.75 -10.76 -22.77
N VAL A 65 3.15 -11.10 -21.54
CA VAL A 65 3.86 -10.18 -20.65
C VAL A 65 5.26 -9.88 -21.21
N LYS A 66 5.92 -10.88 -21.80
CA LYS A 66 7.21 -10.68 -22.47
C LYS A 66 7.10 -9.70 -23.66
N GLY A 67 6.11 -9.89 -24.52
CA GLY A 67 5.87 -9.00 -25.67
C GLY A 67 5.57 -7.56 -25.25
N GLN A 68 4.95 -7.34 -24.08
CA GLN A 68 4.75 -6.00 -23.52
C GLN A 68 6.08 -5.31 -23.19
N PHE A 69 7.02 -6.02 -22.56
CA PHE A 69 8.35 -5.50 -22.21
C PHE A 69 9.22 -5.27 -23.45
N GLU A 70 9.18 -6.19 -24.42
CA GLU A 70 9.90 -6.06 -25.69
C GLU A 70 9.43 -4.83 -26.47
N LYS A 71 8.11 -4.58 -26.54
CA LYS A 71 7.54 -3.38 -27.17
C LYS A 71 8.00 -2.09 -26.47
N ALA A 72 8.13 -2.12 -25.14
CA ALA A 72 8.60 -0.99 -24.36
C ALA A 72 10.13 -0.81 -24.41
N GLY A 73 10.89 -1.81 -24.88
CA GLY A 73 12.36 -1.78 -24.84
C GLY A 73 12.94 -1.86 -23.43
N VAL A 74 12.20 -2.42 -22.46
CA VAL A 74 12.55 -2.42 -21.04
C VAL A 74 12.85 -3.84 -20.55
N ALA A 75 13.82 -3.98 -19.65
CA ALA A 75 14.10 -5.26 -19.00
C ALA A 75 12.89 -5.78 -18.20
N PRO A 76 12.59 -7.08 -18.19
CA PRO A 76 11.42 -7.57 -17.50
C PRO A 76 11.44 -7.30 -15.99
N VAL A 77 10.30 -6.82 -15.49
CA VAL A 77 10.12 -6.48 -14.08
C VAL A 77 9.11 -7.38 -13.38
N LYS A 78 9.29 -7.57 -12.07
CA LYS A 78 8.44 -8.44 -11.24
C LYS A 78 7.07 -7.83 -10.94
N TYR A 79 7.03 -6.51 -10.70
CA TYR A 79 5.83 -5.80 -10.30
C TYR A 79 5.52 -4.68 -11.29
N LEU A 80 4.26 -4.59 -11.71
CA LEU A 80 3.72 -3.49 -12.50
C LEU A 80 2.60 -2.81 -11.70
N ARG A 81 2.67 -1.49 -11.56
CA ARG A 81 1.61 -0.68 -10.93
C ARG A 81 1.38 0.57 -11.73
N GLU A 82 0.12 0.93 -11.87
CA GLU A 82 -0.27 2.20 -12.47
C GLU A 82 -0.43 3.26 -11.39
N TYR A 83 0.08 4.44 -11.71
CA TYR A 83 -0.15 5.67 -10.96
C TYR A 83 -0.91 6.65 -11.86
N ARG A 84 -2.10 7.04 -11.40
CA ARG A 84 -2.97 7.96 -12.15
C ARG A 84 -2.54 9.39 -11.88
N LEU A 85 -2.52 10.18 -12.94
CA LEU A 85 -2.18 11.60 -12.92
C LEU A 85 -3.41 12.40 -13.33
N ALA A 86 -3.56 13.61 -12.78
CA ALA A 86 -4.60 14.54 -13.23
C ALA A 86 -4.26 15.11 -14.61
N GLU A 87 -2.99 15.47 -14.80
CA GLU A 87 -2.47 16.06 -16.02
C GLU A 87 -1.76 15.02 -16.90
N LYS A 88 -1.37 15.44 -18.11
CA LYS A 88 -0.67 14.59 -19.05
C LYS A 88 0.69 14.18 -18.44
N PRO A 89 1.02 12.88 -18.39
CA PRO A 89 2.33 12.43 -17.94
C PRO A 89 3.47 13.02 -18.79
N GLU A 90 4.44 13.64 -18.13
CA GLU A 90 5.69 14.12 -18.74
C GLU A 90 6.81 13.05 -18.72
N TYR A 91 6.46 11.82 -18.38
CA TYR A 91 7.40 10.69 -18.32
C TYR A 91 7.60 10.06 -19.69
N THR A 92 8.80 9.55 -19.95
CA THR A 92 9.11 8.78 -21.16
C THR A 92 9.18 7.30 -20.86
N VAL A 93 8.77 6.46 -21.82
CA VAL A 93 8.93 5.01 -21.70
C VAL A 93 10.42 4.66 -21.67
N GLY A 94 10.81 3.77 -20.75
CA GLY A 94 12.21 3.41 -20.51
C GLY A 94 12.95 4.32 -19.53
N GLN A 95 12.35 5.43 -19.10
CA GLN A 95 12.93 6.28 -18.06
C GLN A 95 13.07 5.51 -16.75
N THR A 96 14.23 5.66 -16.10
CA THR A 96 14.48 5.10 -14.77
C THR A 96 14.26 6.17 -13.70
N LEU A 97 13.60 5.78 -12.60
CA LEU A 97 13.29 6.63 -11.45
C LEU A 97 13.96 6.04 -10.22
N ALA A 98 14.74 6.86 -9.52
CA ALA A 98 15.39 6.48 -8.27
C ALA A 98 14.71 7.16 -7.07
N ALA A 99 15.20 6.87 -5.87
CA ALA A 99 14.65 7.39 -4.62
C ALA A 99 14.76 8.92 -4.48
N ASP A 100 15.66 9.55 -5.25
CA ASP A 100 15.93 10.99 -5.33
C ASP A 100 14.74 11.82 -5.84
N ILE A 101 13.74 11.18 -6.44
CA ILE A 101 12.50 11.86 -6.80
C ILE A 101 11.79 12.46 -5.58
N PHE A 102 12.01 11.93 -4.38
CA PHE A 102 11.52 12.48 -3.12
C PHE A 102 12.64 13.19 -2.35
N ALA A 103 12.29 14.28 -1.68
CA ALA A 103 13.21 15.02 -0.82
C ALA A 103 12.98 14.72 0.67
N GLU A 104 13.99 14.97 1.49
CA GLU A 104 13.85 14.94 2.94
C GLU A 104 12.85 16.00 3.42
N GLY A 105 12.00 15.66 4.38
CA GLY A 105 10.91 16.51 4.86
C GLY A 105 9.64 16.45 4.00
N GLU A 106 9.67 15.85 2.80
CA GLU A 106 8.50 15.75 1.93
C GLU A 106 7.40 14.87 2.56
N VAL A 107 6.14 15.26 2.38
CA VAL A 107 4.97 14.54 2.89
C VAL A 107 4.40 13.62 1.80
N ILE A 108 4.28 12.34 2.14
CA ILE A 108 3.93 11.26 1.23
C ILE A 108 2.76 10.42 1.76
N ASP A 109 2.10 9.74 0.84
CA ASP A 109 1.14 8.68 1.13
C ASP A 109 1.74 7.33 0.72
N VAL A 110 1.64 6.32 1.58
CA VAL A 110 2.17 4.98 1.30
C VAL A 110 1.05 3.95 1.21
N ILE A 111 1.03 3.25 0.09
CA ILE A 111 0.05 2.25 -0.28
C ILE A 111 0.70 0.87 -0.23
N GLY A 112 0.02 -0.10 0.37
CA GLY A 112 0.49 -1.48 0.38
C GLY A 112 -0.61 -2.46 0.74
N THR A 113 -0.29 -3.76 0.64
CA THR A 113 -1.19 -4.82 1.11
C THR A 113 -0.95 -5.05 2.60
N SER A 114 -1.98 -4.86 3.41
CA SER A 114 -1.95 -5.10 4.86
C SER A 114 -1.60 -6.56 5.20
N LYS A 115 -0.95 -6.78 6.37
CA LYS A 115 -0.64 -8.13 6.87
C LYS A 115 -1.93 -8.94 7.04
N GLY A 116 -1.97 -10.13 6.45
CA GLY A 116 -3.07 -11.09 6.64
C GLY A 116 -3.15 -11.57 8.09
N LYS A 117 -4.38 -11.77 8.58
CA LYS A 117 -4.67 -12.28 9.93
C LYS A 117 -5.58 -13.52 9.91
N GLY A 118 -5.86 -14.07 8.72
CA GLY A 118 -6.74 -15.23 8.52
C GLY A 118 -8.22 -14.91 8.82
N TYR A 119 -8.98 -15.94 9.16
CA TYR A 119 -10.35 -15.80 9.66
C TYR A 119 -10.34 -15.25 11.09
N ALA A 120 -10.87 -14.06 11.29
CA ALA A 120 -10.89 -13.38 12.58
C ALA A 120 -12.30 -13.30 13.18
N GLY A 121 -12.42 -13.55 14.47
CA GLY A 121 -13.64 -13.31 15.25
C GLY A 121 -13.99 -11.81 15.35
N THR A 122 -15.22 -11.50 15.77
CA THR A 122 -15.76 -10.13 15.86
C THR A 122 -14.92 -9.22 16.75
N ILE A 123 -14.42 -9.72 17.88
CA ILE A 123 -13.58 -8.95 18.82
C ILE A 123 -12.30 -8.48 18.11
N LYS A 124 -11.55 -9.40 17.46
CA LYS A 124 -10.29 -9.06 16.78
C LYS A 124 -10.51 -8.22 15.53
N ARG A 125 -11.59 -8.45 14.80
CA ARG A 125 -11.88 -7.78 13.51
C ARG A 125 -12.52 -6.40 13.67
N TRP A 126 -13.35 -6.22 14.69
CA TRP A 126 -14.21 -5.02 14.85
C TRP A 126 -14.12 -4.39 16.24
N ASN A 127 -13.23 -4.85 17.11
CA ASN A 127 -13.08 -4.39 18.49
C ASN A 127 -14.37 -4.48 19.32
N PHE A 128 -15.21 -5.49 19.06
CA PHE A 128 -16.41 -5.73 19.86
C PHE A 128 -16.03 -6.09 21.30
N ARG A 129 -16.87 -5.69 22.27
CA ARG A 129 -16.71 -6.09 23.67
C ARG A 129 -17.03 -7.57 23.83
N ARG A 130 -16.29 -8.25 24.71
CA ARG A 130 -16.57 -9.63 25.14
C ARG A 130 -17.74 -9.67 26.14
N GLY A 131 -18.41 -10.82 26.24
CA GLY A 131 -19.36 -11.09 27.32
C GLY A 131 -18.64 -11.34 28.67
N PRO A 132 -19.38 -11.39 29.79
CA PRO A 132 -18.82 -11.75 31.09
C PRO A 132 -18.20 -13.15 31.09
N GLU A 133 -17.13 -13.35 31.86
CA GLU A 133 -16.47 -14.66 32.03
C GLU A 133 -17.01 -15.43 33.26
N SER A 134 -17.56 -14.72 34.24
CA SER A 134 -18.19 -15.29 35.44
C SER A 134 -19.72 -15.18 35.39
N HIS A 135 -20.39 -15.54 36.49
CA HIS A 135 -21.85 -15.44 36.69
C HIS A 135 -22.69 -16.20 35.64
N GLY A 136 -22.27 -17.42 35.29
CA GLY A 136 -23.07 -18.35 34.48
C GLY A 136 -23.17 -18.02 32.98
N SER A 137 -22.38 -17.05 32.49
CA SER A 137 -22.33 -16.72 31.07
C SER A 137 -21.81 -17.89 30.23
N LYS A 138 -22.51 -18.21 29.13
CA LYS A 138 -22.06 -19.20 28.12
C LYS A 138 -21.55 -18.55 26.83
N ASN A 139 -21.62 -17.23 26.73
CA ASN A 139 -21.16 -16.49 25.56
C ASN A 139 -20.10 -15.46 25.95
N HIS A 140 -18.84 -15.85 25.81
CA HIS A 140 -17.72 -14.96 26.13
C HIS A 140 -17.26 -14.16 24.91
N ARG A 141 -17.16 -14.80 23.73
CA ARG A 141 -16.55 -14.18 22.53
C ARG A 141 -17.38 -14.34 21.25
N GLN A 142 -18.59 -14.91 21.35
CA GLN A 142 -19.43 -15.13 20.18
C GLN A 142 -20.11 -13.81 19.77
N PRO A 143 -20.51 -13.68 18.50
CA PRO A 143 -21.36 -12.57 18.08
C PRO A 143 -22.66 -12.53 18.90
N ALA A 144 -23.08 -11.34 19.31
CA ALA A 144 -24.35 -11.13 19.99
C ALA A 144 -25.51 -11.04 18.98
N SER A 145 -26.60 -10.38 19.34
CA SER A 145 -27.80 -10.28 18.49
C SER A 145 -27.49 -9.78 17.06
N LEU A 146 -28.01 -10.53 16.09
CA LEU A 146 -27.87 -10.24 14.67
C LEU A 146 -28.85 -9.17 14.20
N GLY A 147 -29.98 -8.97 14.89
CA GLY A 147 -30.99 -7.97 14.55
C GLY A 147 -32.16 -7.98 15.53
N ALA A 148 -33.02 -6.96 15.42
CA ALA A 148 -34.28 -6.92 16.16
C ALA A 148 -35.30 -7.89 15.53
N ARG A 149 -36.21 -8.42 16.36
CA ARG A 149 -37.39 -9.13 15.86
C ARG A 149 -38.38 -8.11 15.32
N MET A 150 -38.57 -8.04 14.00
CA MET A 150 -39.58 -7.20 13.35
C MET A 150 -40.43 -8.05 12.40
N SER A 151 -41.74 -7.81 12.35
CA SER A 151 -42.63 -8.41 11.35
C SER A 151 -42.42 -7.74 9.98
N GLY A 152 -42.52 -8.51 8.89
CA GLY A 152 -42.36 -8.01 7.52
C GLY A 152 -40.92 -7.88 7.03
N GLY A 153 -40.65 -6.95 6.10
CA GLY A 153 -39.37 -6.80 5.39
C GLY A 153 -38.13 -6.45 6.26
N GLY A 154 -38.34 -6.19 7.54
CA GLY A 154 -37.32 -5.95 8.56
C GLY A 154 -36.84 -7.21 9.32
N GLY A 155 -37.49 -8.37 9.11
CA GLY A 155 -37.12 -9.65 9.74
C GLY A 155 -35.88 -10.33 9.15
N LYS A 156 -34.85 -9.55 8.78
CA LYS A 156 -33.62 -10.04 8.14
C LYS A 156 -32.37 -9.37 8.71
N VAL A 157 -31.23 -10.01 8.52
CA VAL A 157 -29.93 -9.37 8.83
C VAL A 157 -29.63 -8.34 7.74
N PHE A 158 -29.49 -7.08 8.13
CA PHE A 158 -29.16 -6.00 7.19
C PHE A 158 -27.76 -6.17 6.58
N LYS A 159 -27.63 -5.78 5.30
CA LYS A 159 -26.34 -5.73 4.61
C LYS A 159 -25.38 -4.80 5.37
N GLY A 160 -24.10 -5.18 5.44
CA GLY A 160 -23.09 -4.43 6.18
C GLY A 160 -23.02 -4.75 7.68
N LYS A 161 -23.85 -5.67 8.20
CA LYS A 161 -23.70 -6.16 9.59
C LYS A 161 -22.30 -6.73 9.81
N LYS A 162 -21.61 -6.22 10.83
CA LYS A 162 -20.26 -6.62 11.20
C LYS A 162 -20.24 -8.02 11.81
N LEU A 163 -19.62 -8.97 11.11
CA LEU A 163 -19.51 -10.38 11.49
C LEU A 163 -18.05 -10.86 11.43
N PRO A 164 -17.73 -12.05 11.98
CA PRO A 164 -16.43 -12.69 11.78
C PRO A 164 -16.11 -12.88 10.29
N GLY A 165 -14.83 -13.05 9.98
CA GLY A 165 -14.42 -13.31 8.60
C GLY A 165 -12.95 -12.97 8.34
N HIS A 166 -12.54 -13.06 7.08
CA HIS A 166 -11.17 -12.78 6.67
C HIS A 166 -10.77 -11.35 7.03
N MET A 167 -9.59 -11.20 7.66
CA MET A 167 -9.03 -9.93 8.10
C MET A 167 -7.61 -9.74 7.56
N GLY A 168 -7.30 -8.53 7.09
CA GLY A 168 -6.02 -8.22 6.43
C GLY A 168 -6.02 -8.62 4.96
N HIS A 169 -4.84 -8.62 4.33
CA HIS A 169 -4.68 -8.81 2.87
C HIS A 169 -5.51 -7.81 2.03
N ALA A 170 -5.90 -6.70 2.62
CA ALA A 170 -6.55 -5.59 1.92
C ALA A 170 -5.50 -4.54 1.50
N ARG A 171 -5.75 -3.85 0.39
CA ARG A 171 -4.99 -2.65 -0.01
C ARG A 171 -5.33 -1.52 0.97
N VAL A 172 -4.31 -0.96 1.61
CA VAL A 172 -4.45 0.11 2.61
C VAL A 172 -3.48 1.23 2.26
N THR A 173 -3.93 2.46 2.48
CA THR A 173 -3.11 3.67 2.36
C THR A 173 -2.91 4.26 3.75
N VAL A 174 -1.68 4.56 4.12
CA VAL A 174 -1.36 5.42 5.26
C VAL A 174 -0.93 6.77 4.70
N GLN A 175 -1.61 7.83 5.11
CA GLN A 175 -1.44 9.17 4.56
C GLN A 175 -0.62 10.05 5.50
N HIS A 176 -0.09 11.16 4.97
CA HIS A 176 0.67 12.15 5.74
C HIS A 176 1.87 11.56 6.50
N LEU A 177 2.66 10.74 5.83
CA LEU A 177 3.94 10.29 6.36
C LEU A 177 5.04 11.22 5.88
N THR A 178 6.03 11.50 6.72
CA THR A 178 7.17 12.36 6.37
C THR A 178 8.35 11.50 5.94
N VAL A 179 9.01 11.87 4.84
CA VAL A 179 10.31 11.32 4.46
C VAL A 179 11.37 11.91 5.39
N VAL A 180 12.05 11.06 6.15
CA VAL A 180 13.06 11.48 7.13
C VAL A 180 14.44 11.58 6.50
N LYS A 181 14.77 10.65 5.61
CA LYS A 181 16.06 10.61 4.92
C LYS A 181 15.94 9.86 3.60
N VAL A 182 16.69 10.27 2.59
CA VAL A 182 16.87 9.53 1.34
C VAL A 182 18.36 9.23 1.16
N ASP A 183 18.69 7.95 1.04
CA ASP A 183 20.05 7.46 0.78
C ASP A 183 20.08 6.83 -0.61
N THR A 184 20.51 7.61 -1.59
CA THR A 184 20.58 7.20 -3.00
C THR A 184 21.67 6.17 -3.25
N ALA A 185 22.79 6.22 -2.51
CA ALA A 185 23.89 5.27 -2.64
C ALA A 185 23.45 3.85 -2.27
N ARG A 186 22.56 3.72 -1.28
CA ARG A 186 22.02 2.44 -0.82
C ARG A 186 20.62 2.15 -1.36
N ASN A 187 20.04 3.04 -2.16
CA ASN A 187 18.66 2.97 -2.64
C ASN A 187 17.64 2.82 -1.48
N LEU A 188 17.84 3.54 -0.38
CA LEU A 188 16.98 3.47 0.79
C LEU A 188 16.24 4.78 1.01
N MET A 189 14.97 4.67 1.41
CA MET A 189 14.17 5.78 1.87
C MET A 189 13.66 5.47 3.28
N LEU A 190 13.89 6.40 4.21
CA LEU A 190 13.40 6.32 5.58
C LEU A 190 12.11 7.12 5.70
N VAL A 191 11.02 6.44 6.04
CA VAL A 191 9.70 7.05 6.21
C VAL A 191 9.31 7.03 7.67
N LYS A 192 8.87 8.16 8.21
CA LYS A 192 8.41 8.26 9.60
C LYS A 192 7.20 7.35 9.85
N GLY A 193 7.25 6.57 10.93
CA GLY A 193 6.14 5.74 11.38
C GLY A 193 6.01 4.38 10.67
N GLY A 194 4.82 3.80 10.77
CA GLY A 194 4.52 2.45 10.28
C GLY A 194 3.81 2.44 8.92
N ILE A 195 4.32 1.64 7.99
CA ILE A 195 3.74 1.42 6.65
C ILE A 195 2.98 0.08 6.59
N PRO A 196 1.92 -0.07 5.76
CA PRO A 196 1.24 -1.35 5.57
C PRO A 196 2.16 -2.47 5.06
N GLY A 197 1.82 -3.70 5.41
CA GLY A 197 2.47 -4.90 4.89
C GLY A 197 3.59 -5.48 5.77
N ALA A 198 4.01 -6.67 5.36
CA ALA A 198 5.08 -7.43 6.01
C ALA A 198 6.47 -6.99 5.52
N LYS A 199 7.52 -7.45 6.19
CA LYS A 199 8.87 -7.31 5.65
C LYS A 199 8.95 -8.04 4.30
N GLY A 200 9.54 -7.41 3.30
CA GLY A 200 9.63 -7.90 1.93
C GLY A 200 8.41 -7.60 1.05
N SER A 201 7.35 -6.96 1.57
CA SER A 201 6.19 -6.63 0.75
C SER A 201 6.43 -5.39 -0.11
N LEU A 202 5.86 -5.40 -1.33
CA LEU A 202 5.79 -4.23 -2.21
C LEU A 202 4.96 -3.13 -1.56
N VAL A 203 5.48 -1.92 -1.61
CA VAL A 203 4.80 -0.67 -1.26
C VAL A 203 4.91 0.31 -2.42
N MET A 204 3.89 1.13 -2.60
CA MET A 204 3.89 2.25 -3.53
C MET A 204 3.87 3.53 -2.71
N VAL A 205 4.86 4.38 -2.91
CA VAL A 205 4.97 5.68 -2.28
C VAL A 205 4.58 6.72 -3.31
N GLN A 206 3.70 7.63 -2.94
CA GLN A 206 3.24 8.70 -3.82
C GLN A 206 3.20 10.02 -3.07
N SER A 207 3.25 11.14 -3.79
CA SER A 207 2.98 12.46 -3.22
C SER A 207 1.62 12.46 -2.52
N THR A 208 1.53 13.15 -1.38
CA THR A 208 0.27 13.18 -0.62
C THR A 208 -0.84 13.86 -1.42
N VAL A 209 -2.05 13.31 -1.35
CA VAL A 209 -3.23 13.88 -2.02
C VAL A 209 -3.86 14.99 -1.17
N LYS A 210 -3.59 14.99 0.14
CA LYS A 210 -4.19 15.93 1.07
C LYS A 210 -3.27 17.14 1.29
N PRO A 211 -3.83 18.36 1.42
CA PRO A 211 -3.02 19.54 1.69
C PRO A 211 -2.33 19.40 3.04
N VAL A 212 -1.04 19.75 3.07
CA VAL A 212 -0.29 19.91 4.32
C VAL A 212 -0.77 21.22 4.95
N LYS A 213 -1.35 21.12 6.15
CA LYS A 213 -1.71 22.29 6.95
C LYS A 213 -0.50 22.83 7.70
#